data_AF-A0A8S1KMM1-F1
#
_entry.id   AF-A0A8S1KMM1-F1
#
_cell.length_a   1.000
_cell.length_b   1.000
_cell.length_c   1.000
_cell.angle_alpha   90.00
_cell.angle_beta   90.00
_cell.angle_gamma   90.00
#
_symmetry.space_group_name_H-M   'P 1'
#
loop_
_entity.id
_entity.type
_entity.pdbx_description
1 polymer ?
#
loop_
_entity_poly.entity_id
_entity_poly.type
_entity_poly.pdbx_seq_one_letter_code
_entity_poly.pdbx_strand_id
1 'polypeptide(L)'
;MQLGVPLGTMLGYFWKYAFIIQIVALTSCFIFYIFCDNDQISIQNIKEKEDISSIQTIFLQNIKTFCLNPLFVLSMLTLSSLYLVVTGIQFWLTDYLNSVMMMEYDLVYQSFLIISITAPLSGVYLGSMIIDNHLGNQGFRVLKIATIEIFLASISGVLIPIFDNQRIIILLVWCLLFFGSSAIPSMMGIMITSLSQEERSSGNSLSHLFFNLFGYLPASSLYGYVSQVYGSSNSRLGMIMFACINFLALIFLLLGIYKKYNHLKQIYLDLNESEFRNKLHSLSHHSHDYNEEYQKKDFSYMKMQSDNQKKKQKQIIFALQTNQLEADQLSENESPLIIGIETQRIRNVYSIQSTILQISYNFSSLIGRRNLECDLFMIKTDQMRNKSQKSFELQLKVANHFKCEERFVNLQQQ
;
A
#
# COMPACT_ATOMS: atom_id res chain seq x y z
N MET A 1 6.70 15.88 12.97
CA MET A 1 8.00 15.82 13.69
C MET A 1 9.20 15.60 12.75
N GLN A 2 9.11 14.78 11.70
CA GLN A 2 10.26 14.48 10.81
C GLN A 2 10.85 15.67 10.05
N LEU A 3 10.09 16.76 9.81
CA LEU A 3 10.61 18.01 9.23
C LEU A 3 11.38 18.90 10.23
N GLY A 4 11.23 18.67 11.53
CA GLY A 4 11.83 19.53 12.56
C GLY A 4 13.36 19.39 12.65
N VAL A 5 13.89 18.21 12.37
CA VAL A 5 15.34 17.96 12.36
C VAL A 5 16.01 18.66 11.15
N PRO A 6 15.51 18.51 9.90
CA PRO A 6 16.01 19.30 8.76
C PRO A 6 15.87 20.82 8.93
N LEU A 7 14.77 21.29 9.52
CA LEU A 7 14.56 22.73 9.75
C LEU A 7 15.49 23.28 10.84
N GLY A 8 15.70 22.49 11.91
CA GLY A 8 16.57 22.83 13.03
C GLY A 8 18.04 22.86 12.64
N THR A 9 18.48 21.93 11.80
CA THR A 9 19.85 21.94 11.24
C THR A 9 20.06 23.12 10.30
N MET A 10 19.05 23.50 9.50
CA MET A 10 19.16 24.64 8.59
C MET A 10 19.29 26.00 9.31
N LEU A 11 18.63 26.14 10.46
CA LEU A 11 18.62 27.38 11.22
C LEU A 11 19.84 27.52 12.14
N GLY A 12 20.67 26.48 12.31
CA GLY A 12 21.87 26.52 13.14
C GLY A 12 21.58 27.05 14.56
N TYR A 13 22.17 28.21 14.90
CA TYR A 13 21.96 28.92 16.17
C TYR A 13 20.48 29.30 16.45
N PHE A 14 19.63 29.27 15.42
CA PHE A 14 18.20 29.59 15.50
C PHE A 14 17.30 28.36 15.63
N TRP A 15 17.82 27.21 16.04
CA TRP A 15 17.01 26.00 16.30
C TRP A 15 15.79 26.30 17.20
N LYS A 16 15.92 27.23 18.16
CA LYS A 16 14.81 27.71 19.01
C LYS A 16 13.64 28.25 18.20
N TYR A 17 13.91 29.00 17.13
CA TYR A 17 12.87 29.56 16.26
C TYR A 17 12.17 28.49 15.44
N ALA A 18 12.85 27.41 15.05
CA ALA A 18 12.23 26.26 14.40
C ALA A 18 11.14 25.64 15.31
N PHE A 19 11.44 25.48 16.61
CA PHE A 19 10.47 24.99 17.58
C PHE A 19 9.32 25.97 17.83
N ILE A 20 9.59 27.28 17.88
CA ILE A 20 8.54 28.29 18.01
C ILE A 20 7.59 28.24 16.80
N ILE A 21 8.11 28.18 15.58
CA ILE A 21 7.31 28.05 14.36
C ILE A 21 6.46 26.78 14.40
N GLN A 22 7.05 25.65 14.85
CA GLN A 22 6.31 24.40 15.00
C GLN A 22 5.19 24.50 16.03
N ILE A 23 5.42 25.18 17.16
CA ILE A 23 4.39 25.43 18.18
C ILE A 23 3.25 26.27 17.57
N VAL A 24 3.57 27.37 16.90
CA VAL A 24 2.57 28.24 16.25
C VAL A 24 1.74 27.45 15.23
N ALA A 25 2.38 26.65 14.39
CA ALA A 25 1.68 25.80 13.42
C ALA A 25 0.75 24.78 14.11
N LEU A 26 1.22 24.11 15.17
CA LEU A 26 0.40 23.16 15.92
C LEU A 26 -0.76 23.82 16.67
N THR A 27 -0.59 25.05 17.17
CA THR A 27 -1.69 25.80 17.79
C THR A 27 -2.81 26.09 16.79
N SER A 28 -2.50 26.38 15.53
CA SER A 28 -3.52 26.55 14.48
C SER A 28 -4.33 25.26 14.25
N CYS A 29 -3.66 24.10 14.24
CA CYS A 29 -4.34 22.80 14.12
C CYS A 29 -5.23 22.50 15.32
N PHE A 30 -4.77 22.83 16.53
CA PHE A 30 -5.53 22.64 17.77
C PHE A 30 -6.78 23.54 17.81
N ILE A 31 -6.65 24.80 17.40
CA ILE A 31 -7.78 25.73 17.27
C ILE A 31 -8.80 25.16 16.28
N PHE A 32 -8.36 24.68 15.11
CA PHE A 32 -9.23 24.04 14.13
C PHE A 32 -9.97 22.82 14.71
N TYR A 33 -9.28 22.00 15.51
CA TYR A 33 -9.89 20.85 16.20
C TYR A 33 -10.98 21.27 17.20
N ILE A 34 -10.77 22.31 18.00
CA ILE A 34 -11.77 22.83 18.95
C ILE A 34 -13.06 23.27 18.23
N PHE A 35 -12.91 23.85 17.02
CA PHE A 35 -14.03 24.32 16.23
C PHE A 35 -14.66 23.24 15.33
N CYS A 36 -14.13 22.02 15.33
CA CYS A 36 -14.71 20.92 14.58
C CYS A 36 -15.90 20.32 15.38
N ASP A 37 -17.09 20.31 14.79
CA ASP A 37 -18.32 19.92 15.47
C ASP A 37 -18.29 18.45 15.96
N ASN A 38 -18.69 18.25 17.21
CA ASN A 38 -18.53 16.99 17.96
C ASN A 38 -19.63 15.94 17.68
N ASP A 39 -20.55 16.23 16.76
CA ASP A 39 -21.81 15.49 16.60
C ASP A 39 -21.66 14.03 16.15
N GLN A 40 -20.49 13.62 15.64
CA GLN A 40 -20.24 12.24 15.22
C GLN A 40 -19.77 11.30 16.33
N ILE A 41 -19.30 11.82 17.47
CA ILE A 41 -18.64 11.01 18.53
C ILE A 41 -19.66 10.35 19.49
N SER A 42 -20.87 10.91 19.61
CA SER A 42 -21.86 10.47 20.60
C SER A 42 -22.59 9.16 20.24
N ILE A 43 -22.61 8.75 18.98
CA ILE A 43 -23.37 7.59 18.49
C ILE A 43 -22.67 6.24 18.80
N GLN A 44 -21.34 6.23 18.99
CA GLN A 44 -20.56 5.00 19.21
C GLN A 44 -20.52 4.52 20.68
N ASN A 45 -20.66 5.44 21.64
CA ASN A 45 -20.46 5.17 23.07
C ASN A 45 -21.53 4.26 23.72
N ILE A 46 -22.64 3.96 23.06
CA ILE A 46 -23.77 3.20 23.64
C ILE A 46 -23.57 1.67 23.50
N LYS A 47 -22.70 1.18 22.60
CA LYS A 47 -22.46 -0.27 22.40
C LYS A 47 -21.25 -0.84 23.14
N GLU A 48 -20.36 -0.01 23.69
CA GLU A 48 -18.96 -0.39 23.94
C GLU A 48 -18.67 -1.00 25.32
N LYS A 49 -19.60 -0.94 26.30
CA LYS A 49 -19.27 -1.27 27.69
C LYS A 49 -19.32 -2.76 28.08
N GLU A 50 -19.94 -3.64 27.29
CA GLU A 50 -19.93 -5.10 27.54
C GLU A 50 -18.84 -5.86 26.74
N ASP A 51 -18.21 -5.23 25.74
CA ASP A 51 -17.29 -5.87 24.78
C ASP A 51 -15.78 -5.71 25.09
N ILE A 52 -15.38 -5.01 26.16
CA ILE A 52 -13.95 -4.69 26.38
C ILE A 52 -13.11 -5.94 26.71
N SER A 53 -13.70 -6.93 27.40
CA SER A 53 -13.02 -8.21 27.71
C SER A 53 -12.98 -9.16 26.50
N SER A 54 -13.97 -9.10 25.60
CA SER A 54 -13.97 -9.83 24.33
C SER A 54 -12.95 -9.22 23.36
N ILE A 55 -12.84 -7.90 23.31
CA ILE A 55 -11.89 -7.20 22.41
C ILE A 55 -10.43 -7.54 22.74
N GLN A 56 -10.02 -7.60 24.01
CA GLN A 56 -8.63 -7.97 24.35
C GLN A 56 -8.29 -9.40 23.96
N THR A 57 -9.21 -10.34 24.15
CA THR A 57 -9.00 -11.74 23.77
C THR A 57 -8.99 -11.91 22.25
N ILE A 58 -9.88 -11.21 21.53
CA ILE A 58 -9.90 -11.13 20.06
C ILE A 58 -8.59 -10.51 19.54
N PHE A 59 -8.10 -9.42 20.13
CA PHE A 59 -6.86 -8.78 19.70
C PHE A 59 -5.63 -9.68 19.89
N LEU A 60 -5.50 -10.35 21.04
CA LEU A 60 -4.42 -11.31 21.30
C LEU A 60 -4.47 -12.51 20.35
N GLN A 61 -5.68 -13.00 20.08
CA GLN A 61 -5.90 -14.08 19.12
C GLN A 61 -5.51 -13.63 17.69
N ASN A 62 -5.88 -12.42 17.31
CA ASN A 62 -5.55 -11.82 16.03
C ASN A 62 -4.04 -11.59 15.87
N ILE A 63 -3.32 -11.21 16.93
CA ILE A 63 -1.83 -11.11 16.88
C ILE A 63 -1.22 -12.44 16.45
N LYS A 64 -1.70 -13.56 17.02
CA LYS A 64 -1.19 -14.89 16.63
C LYS A 64 -1.47 -15.15 15.14
N THR A 65 -2.66 -14.83 14.66
CA THR A 65 -3.02 -14.95 13.24
C THR A 65 -2.12 -14.09 12.34
N PHE A 66 -1.81 -12.85 12.74
CA PHE A 66 -0.94 -11.95 11.98
C PHE A 66 0.49 -12.45 11.93
N CYS A 67 1.03 -12.88 13.07
CA CYS A 67 2.39 -13.44 13.16
C CYS A 67 2.54 -14.76 12.38
N LEU A 68 1.44 -15.49 12.18
CA LEU A 68 1.42 -16.70 11.36
C LEU A 68 1.29 -16.40 9.86
N ASN A 69 0.77 -15.23 9.48
CA ASN A 69 0.69 -14.82 8.08
C ASN A 69 2.09 -14.38 7.60
N PRO A 70 2.78 -15.21 6.79
CA PRO A 70 4.15 -14.92 6.41
C PRO A 70 4.27 -13.69 5.52
N LEU A 71 3.25 -13.40 4.71
CA LEU A 71 3.27 -12.26 3.80
C LEU A 71 3.16 -10.96 4.59
N PHE A 72 2.29 -10.92 5.60
CA PHE A 72 2.16 -9.79 6.52
C PHE A 72 3.48 -9.53 7.26
N VAL A 73 4.02 -10.55 7.95
CA VAL A 73 5.25 -10.40 8.76
C VAL A 73 6.45 -10.00 7.92
N LEU A 74 6.66 -10.63 6.77
CA LEU A 74 7.83 -10.34 5.92
C LEU A 74 7.70 -8.95 5.27
N SER A 75 6.49 -8.52 4.91
CA SER A 75 6.26 -7.16 4.41
C SER A 75 6.47 -6.11 5.51
N MET A 76 6.00 -6.39 6.73
CA MET A 76 6.22 -5.55 7.90
C MET A 76 7.72 -5.42 8.23
N LEU A 77 8.47 -6.52 8.24
CA LEU A 77 9.93 -6.50 8.45
C LEU A 77 10.67 -5.76 7.33
N THR A 78 10.22 -5.91 6.07
CA THR A 78 10.76 -5.16 4.93
C THR A 78 10.59 -3.65 5.15
N LEU A 79 9.38 -3.20 5.52
CA LEU A 79 9.08 -1.80 5.82
C LEU A 79 9.85 -1.30 7.05
N SER A 80 9.98 -2.09 8.12
CA SER A 80 10.79 -1.73 9.28
C SER A 80 12.26 -1.49 8.89
N SER A 81 12.85 -2.37 8.08
CA SER A 81 14.23 -2.20 7.60
C SER A 81 14.38 -0.94 6.72
N LEU A 82 13.42 -0.67 5.83
CA LEU A 82 13.41 0.56 5.03
C LEU A 82 13.32 1.81 5.90
N TYR A 83 12.44 1.81 6.90
CA TYR A 83 12.33 2.92 7.86
C TYR A 83 13.59 3.09 8.69
N LEU A 84 14.27 2.00 9.08
CA LEU A 84 15.56 2.07 9.75
C LEU A 84 16.57 2.82 8.89
N VAL A 85 16.74 2.41 7.63
CA VAL A 85 17.73 3.02 6.72
C VAL A 85 17.39 4.49 6.46
N VAL A 86 16.14 4.80 6.10
CA VAL A 86 15.72 6.19 5.82
C VAL A 86 15.94 7.09 7.04
N THR A 87 15.55 6.62 8.23
CA THR A 87 15.70 7.38 9.47
C THR A 87 17.18 7.52 9.86
N GLY A 88 17.97 6.46 9.67
CA GLY A 88 19.40 6.46 9.93
C GLY A 88 20.14 7.46 9.06
N ILE A 89 19.81 7.51 7.76
CA ILE A 89 20.31 8.51 6.83
C ILE A 89 19.88 9.91 7.26
N GLN A 90 18.61 10.11 7.65
CA GLN A 90 18.14 11.42 8.11
C GLN A 90 18.93 11.95 9.32
N PHE A 91 19.36 11.07 10.23
CA PHE A 91 20.15 11.48 11.40
C PHE A 91 21.64 11.67 11.10
N TRP A 92 22.24 10.79 10.30
CA TRP A 92 23.70 10.69 10.23
C TRP A 92 24.32 11.14 8.91
N LEU A 93 23.51 11.43 7.88
CA LEU A 93 24.03 11.78 6.57
C LEU A 93 24.82 13.08 6.56
N THR A 94 24.35 14.12 7.25
CA THR A 94 25.06 15.41 7.30
C THR A 94 26.43 15.26 7.95
N ASP A 95 26.49 14.50 9.05
CA ASP A 95 27.74 14.22 9.76
C ASP A 95 28.69 13.37 8.94
N TYR A 96 28.16 12.40 8.18
CA TYR A 96 28.94 11.61 7.23
C TYR A 96 29.54 12.46 6.10
N LEU A 97 28.73 13.31 5.45
CA LEU A 97 29.20 14.15 4.36
C LEU A 97 30.24 15.18 4.83
N ASN A 98 30.09 15.69 6.04
CA ASN A 98 31.06 16.63 6.61
C ASN A 98 32.33 15.93 7.13
N SER A 99 32.19 14.95 8.01
CA SER A 99 33.34 14.35 8.72
C SER A 99 34.11 13.33 7.87
N VAL A 100 33.41 12.56 7.03
CA VAL A 100 34.04 11.51 6.20
C VAL A 100 34.37 12.02 4.80
N MET A 101 33.45 12.77 4.18
CA MET A 101 33.62 13.28 2.82
C MET A 101 34.27 14.67 2.76
N MET A 102 34.56 15.28 3.92
CA MET A 102 35.21 16.58 4.05
C MET A 102 34.51 17.68 3.23
N MET A 103 33.18 17.63 3.17
CA MET A 103 32.36 18.62 2.47
C MET A 103 32.13 19.86 3.33
N GLU A 104 32.06 21.02 2.69
CA GLU A 104 31.71 22.27 3.36
C GLU A 104 30.29 22.23 3.93
N TYR A 105 30.12 22.72 5.16
CA TYR A 105 28.85 22.72 5.89
C TYR A 105 27.69 23.30 5.08
N ASP A 106 27.89 24.46 4.45
CA ASP A 106 26.83 25.15 3.69
C ASP A 106 26.30 24.28 2.55
N LEU A 107 27.21 23.64 1.82
CA LEU A 107 26.86 22.74 0.72
C LEU A 107 26.15 21.48 1.24
N VAL A 108 26.60 20.90 2.36
CA VAL A 108 26.01 19.72 2.99
C VAL A 108 24.57 19.98 3.39
N TYR A 109 24.31 21.06 4.13
CA TYR A 109 22.96 21.37 4.63
C TYR A 109 21.99 21.72 3.49
N GLN A 110 22.43 22.50 2.50
CA GLN A 110 21.60 22.82 1.33
C GLN A 110 21.26 21.56 0.52
N SER A 111 22.26 20.71 0.26
CA SER A 111 22.07 19.47 -0.48
C SER A 111 21.14 18.53 0.28
N PHE A 112 21.35 18.36 1.58
CA PHE A 112 20.50 17.52 2.44
C PHE A 112 19.05 18.00 2.45
N LEU A 113 18.81 19.31 2.55
CA LEU A 113 17.46 19.88 2.52
C LEU A 113 16.75 19.59 1.20
N ILE A 114 17.42 19.83 0.06
CA ILE A 114 16.85 19.57 -1.26
C ILE A 114 16.55 18.07 -1.41
N ILE A 115 17.48 17.20 -1.03
CA ILE A 115 17.34 15.76 -1.19
C ILE A 115 16.25 15.19 -0.27
N SER A 116 16.23 15.58 1.01
CA SER A 116 15.27 15.06 2.01
C SER A 116 13.82 15.45 1.72
N ILE A 117 13.60 16.49 0.91
CA ILE A 117 12.27 16.88 0.44
C ILE A 117 11.96 16.24 -0.91
N THR A 118 12.83 16.45 -1.90
CA THR A 118 12.52 16.09 -3.29
C THR A 118 12.49 14.59 -3.52
N ALA A 119 13.45 13.83 -2.97
CA ALA A 119 13.51 12.39 -3.21
C ALA A 119 12.33 11.64 -2.58
N PRO A 120 11.99 11.82 -1.28
CA PRO A 120 10.86 11.11 -0.69
C PRO A 120 9.51 11.48 -1.29
N LEU A 121 9.26 12.77 -1.56
CA LEU A 121 7.96 13.21 -2.11
C LEU A 121 7.73 12.69 -3.52
N SER A 122 8.74 12.80 -4.39
CA SER A 122 8.64 12.29 -5.77
C SER A 122 8.57 10.77 -5.81
N GLY A 123 9.30 10.07 -4.91
CA GLY A 123 9.25 8.62 -4.78
C GLY A 123 7.86 8.14 -4.34
N VAL A 124 7.33 8.65 -3.22
CA VAL A 124 5.97 8.28 -2.76
C VAL A 124 4.92 8.55 -3.84
N TYR A 125 5.00 9.71 -4.51
CA TYR A 125 4.07 10.04 -5.60
C TYR A 125 4.13 9.00 -6.74
N LEU A 126 5.34 8.62 -7.18
CA LEU A 126 5.51 7.61 -8.22
C LEU A 126 5.03 6.22 -7.75
N GLY A 127 5.36 5.84 -6.52
CA GLY A 127 4.91 4.59 -5.89
C GLY A 127 3.39 4.49 -5.80
N SER A 128 2.72 5.58 -5.42
CA SER A 128 1.26 5.66 -5.40
C SER A 128 0.66 5.54 -6.79
N MET A 129 1.21 6.21 -7.80
CA MET A 129 0.75 6.08 -9.19
C MET A 129 0.87 4.64 -9.72
N ILE A 130 1.94 3.93 -9.36
CA ILE A 130 2.12 2.52 -9.73
C ILE A 130 0.99 1.66 -9.17
N ILE A 131 0.59 1.90 -7.93
CA ILE A 131 -0.51 1.17 -7.29
C ILE A 131 -1.83 1.51 -7.96
N ASP A 132 -2.13 2.79 -8.19
CA ASP A 132 -3.40 3.22 -8.78
C ASP A 132 -3.60 2.64 -10.20
N ASN A 133 -2.54 2.63 -11.01
CA ASN A 133 -2.57 2.05 -12.36
C ASN A 133 -2.62 0.51 -12.36
N HIS A 134 -2.32 -0.12 -11.23
CA HIS A 134 -2.30 -1.56 -11.06
C HIS A 134 -3.29 -2.05 -10.00
N LEU A 135 -4.22 -1.19 -9.55
CA LEU A 135 -5.15 -1.45 -8.44
C LEU A 135 -6.12 -2.60 -8.76
N GLY A 136 -6.38 -2.86 -10.04
CA GLY A 136 -7.12 -4.04 -10.54
C GLY A 136 -6.25 -5.22 -10.98
N ASN A 137 -4.91 -5.10 -10.95
CA ASN A 137 -3.98 -6.08 -11.53
C ASN A 137 -3.11 -6.74 -10.45
N GLN A 138 -3.55 -7.93 -10.01
CA GLN A 138 -2.76 -9.02 -9.42
C GLN A 138 -1.59 -8.59 -8.53
N GLY A 139 -1.73 -8.69 -7.20
CA GLY A 139 -0.69 -8.35 -6.21
C GLY A 139 0.69 -9.03 -6.34
N PHE A 140 0.96 -9.78 -7.42
CA PHE A 140 2.30 -10.17 -7.85
C PHE A 140 3.02 -9.13 -8.70
N ARG A 141 2.31 -8.35 -9.53
CA ARG A 141 2.94 -7.31 -10.37
C ARG A 141 3.49 -6.20 -9.50
N VAL A 142 2.67 -5.69 -8.58
CA VAL A 142 3.07 -4.71 -7.57
C VAL A 142 4.27 -5.20 -6.76
N LEU A 143 4.27 -6.48 -6.35
CA LEU A 143 5.35 -7.09 -5.59
C LEU A 143 6.66 -7.19 -6.39
N LYS A 144 6.59 -7.47 -7.69
CA LYS A 144 7.76 -7.45 -8.59
C LYS A 144 8.33 -6.04 -8.76
N ILE A 145 7.46 -5.04 -8.95
CA ILE A 145 7.87 -3.64 -9.09
C ILE A 145 8.55 -3.17 -7.80
N ALA A 146 7.93 -3.42 -6.64
CA ALA A 146 8.52 -3.11 -5.34
C ALA A 146 9.89 -3.78 -5.13
N THR A 147 10.06 -5.00 -5.64
CA THR A 147 11.37 -5.69 -5.61
C THR A 147 12.42 -4.96 -6.43
N ILE A 148 12.07 -4.48 -7.63
CA ILE A 148 12.98 -3.72 -8.49
C ILE A 148 13.36 -2.40 -7.81
N GLU A 149 12.40 -1.69 -7.22
CA GLU A 149 12.63 -0.43 -6.51
C GLU A 149 13.56 -0.63 -5.30
N ILE A 150 13.30 -1.64 -4.45
CA ILE A 150 14.15 -1.94 -3.29
C ILE A 150 15.54 -2.42 -3.73
N PHE A 151 15.65 -3.13 -4.83
CA PHE A 151 16.94 -3.53 -5.41
C PHE A 151 17.75 -2.32 -5.89
N LEU A 152 17.12 -1.38 -6.61
CA LEU A 152 17.74 -0.12 -7.03
C LEU A 152 18.17 0.74 -5.83
N ALA A 153 17.35 0.79 -4.79
CA ALA A 153 17.69 1.45 -3.53
C ALA A 153 18.91 0.77 -2.88
N SER A 154 18.94 -0.56 -2.83
CA SER A 154 20.04 -1.35 -2.24
C SER A 154 21.36 -1.15 -2.96
N ILE A 155 21.35 -1.17 -4.31
CA ILE A 155 22.53 -0.85 -5.12
C ILE A 155 23.01 0.57 -4.80
N SER A 156 22.10 1.55 -4.83
CA SER A 156 22.46 2.94 -4.56
C SER A 156 23.09 3.10 -3.17
N GLY A 157 22.55 2.41 -2.16
CA GLY A 157 23.06 2.40 -0.80
C GLY A 157 24.47 1.81 -0.65
N VAL A 158 24.77 0.70 -1.35
CA VAL A 158 26.12 0.09 -1.33
C VAL A 158 27.16 0.97 -2.01
N LEU A 159 26.76 1.71 -3.05
CA LEU A 159 27.69 2.56 -3.79
C LEU A 159 28.10 3.82 -2.99
N ILE A 160 27.28 4.30 -2.05
CA ILE A 160 27.58 5.49 -1.24
C ILE A 160 28.94 5.41 -0.54
N PRO A 161 29.25 4.38 0.29
CA PRO A 161 30.53 4.30 0.97
C PRO A 161 31.72 3.95 0.05
N ILE A 162 31.47 3.52 -1.19
CA ILE A 162 32.52 3.11 -2.13
C ILE A 162 33.10 4.31 -2.89
N PHE A 163 32.25 5.25 -3.30
CA PHE A 163 32.69 6.40 -4.08
C PHE A 163 33.25 7.53 -3.19
N ASP A 164 34.21 8.28 -3.74
CA ASP A 164 34.80 9.46 -3.08
C ASP A 164 34.30 10.79 -3.65
N ASN A 165 33.63 10.75 -4.81
CA ASN A 165 33.15 11.95 -5.49
C ASN A 165 31.87 12.46 -4.83
N GLN A 166 31.95 13.64 -4.21
CA GLN A 166 30.86 14.31 -3.49
C GLN A 166 29.56 14.43 -4.31
N ARG A 167 29.65 14.76 -5.61
CA ARG A 167 28.46 14.91 -6.48
C ARG A 167 27.78 13.57 -6.75
N ILE A 168 28.58 12.51 -6.93
CA ILE A 168 28.06 11.16 -7.14
C ILE A 168 27.36 10.67 -5.88
N ILE A 169 27.92 10.92 -4.70
CA ILE A 169 27.31 10.54 -3.42
C ILE A 169 25.97 11.23 -3.21
N ILE A 170 25.89 12.56 -3.44
CA ILE A 170 24.62 13.30 -3.37
C ILE A 170 23.56 12.66 -4.28
N LEU A 171 23.93 12.33 -5.52
CA LEU A 171 23.02 11.68 -6.46
C LEU A 171 22.60 10.28 -5.98
N LEU A 172 23.54 9.48 -5.45
CA LEU A 172 23.26 8.13 -4.94
C LEU A 172 22.35 8.16 -3.71
N VAL A 173 22.54 9.13 -2.81
CA VAL A 173 21.64 9.37 -1.66
C VAL A 173 20.25 9.74 -2.15
N TRP A 174 20.15 10.63 -3.15
CA TRP A 174 18.87 10.99 -3.75
C TRP A 174 18.15 9.75 -4.31
N CYS A 175 18.86 8.93 -5.10
CA CYS A 175 18.33 7.68 -5.65
C CYS A 175 17.90 6.70 -4.55
N LEU A 176 18.70 6.55 -3.50
CA LEU A 176 18.40 5.67 -2.35
C LEU A 176 17.09 6.08 -1.67
N LEU A 177 16.90 7.36 -1.39
CA LEU A 177 15.67 7.86 -0.76
C LEU A 177 14.48 7.83 -1.71
N PHE A 178 14.70 8.11 -3.00
CA PHE A 178 13.66 8.09 -4.02
C PHE A 178 13.09 6.69 -4.22
N PHE A 179 13.93 5.70 -4.52
CA PHE A 179 13.48 4.33 -4.73
C PHE A 179 12.99 3.68 -3.43
N GLY A 180 13.64 3.97 -2.31
CA GLY A 180 13.20 3.50 -1.00
C GLY A 180 11.80 3.99 -0.63
N SER A 181 11.48 5.25 -0.94
CA SER A 181 10.16 5.84 -0.67
C SER A 181 9.10 5.42 -1.68
N SER A 182 9.45 5.22 -2.95
CA SER A 182 8.54 4.68 -3.98
C SER A 182 8.03 3.27 -3.64
N ALA A 183 8.88 2.45 -3.02
CA ALA A 183 8.49 1.11 -2.61
C ALA A 183 7.49 1.10 -1.42
N ILE A 184 7.44 2.15 -0.60
CA ILE A 184 6.65 2.16 0.65
C ILE A 184 5.15 2.01 0.38
N PRO A 185 4.50 2.81 -0.48
CA PRO A 185 3.09 2.63 -0.82
C PRO A 185 2.79 1.20 -1.27
N SER A 186 3.63 0.63 -2.14
CA SER A 186 3.43 -0.69 -2.73
C SER A 186 3.47 -1.76 -1.66
N MET A 187 4.47 -1.70 -0.79
CA MET A 187 4.66 -2.64 0.32
C MET A 187 3.58 -2.50 1.38
N MET A 188 3.16 -1.27 1.71
CA MET A 188 2.09 -1.02 2.67
C MET A 188 0.75 -1.55 2.16
N GLY A 189 0.45 -1.34 0.87
CA GLY A 189 -0.73 -1.90 0.23
C GLY A 189 -0.74 -3.43 0.28
N ILE A 190 0.37 -4.08 -0.08
CA ILE A 190 0.50 -5.55 -0.02
C ILE A 190 0.33 -6.08 1.41
N MET A 191 0.93 -5.39 2.39
CA MET A 191 0.86 -5.78 3.80
C MET A 191 -0.59 -5.74 4.31
N ILE A 192 -1.31 -4.63 4.08
CA ILE A 192 -2.68 -4.45 4.57
C ILE A 192 -3.67 -5.34 3.81
N THR A 193 -3.50 -5.50 2.50
CA THR A 193 -4.37 -6.38 1.69
C THR A 193 -4.17 -7.87 1.99
N SER A 194 -3.08 -8.25 2.66
CA SER A 194 -2.85 -9.63 3.12
C SER A 194 -3.70 -10.02 4.34
N LEU A 195 -4.36 -9.05 4.99
CA LEU A 195 -5.25 -9.27 6.13
C LEU A 195 -6.72 -9.16 5.70
N SER A 196 -7.59 -9.89 6.43
CA SER A 196 -9.04 -9.75 6.28
C SER A 196 -9.50 -8.34 6.67
N GLN A 197 -10.62 -7.89 6.09
CA GLN A 197 -11.07 -6.50 6.26
C GLN A 197 -11.27 -6.09 7.73
N GLU A 198 -11.76 -7.01 8.55
CA GLU A 198 -12.00 -6.83 9.99
C GLU A 198 -10.69 -6.69 10.78
N GLU A 199 -9.62 -7.33 10.31
CA GLU A 199 -8.33 -7.39 10.98
C GLU A 199 -7.37 -6.25 10.58
N ARG A 200 -7.64 -5.54 9.48
CA ARG A 200 -6.73 -4.51 8.93
C ARG A 200 -6.38 -3.40 9.91
N SER A 201 -7.33 -2.96 10.74
CA SER A 201 -7.09 -1.90 11.73
C SER A 201 -6.11 -2.33 12.82
N SER A 202 -6.33 -3.52 13.40
CA SER A 202 -5.43 -4.11 14.41
C SER A 202 -4.07 -4.44 13.82
N GLY A 203 -4.04 -5.00 12.60
CA GLY A 203 -2.81 -5.30 11.88
C GLY A 203 -1.98 -4.05 11.59
N ASN A 204 -2.61 -2.97 11.12
CA ASN A 204 -1.92 -1.70 10.88
C ASN A 204 -1.31 -1.11 12.16
N SER A 205 -2.06 -1.16 13.27
CA SER A 205 -1.57 -0.71 14.57
C SER A 205 -0.34 -1.51 15.02
N LEU A 206 -0.39 -2.84 14.85
CA LEU A 206 0.74 -3.72 15.13
C LEU A 206 1.94 -3.39 14.22
N SER A 207 1.73 -3.18 12.92
CA SER A 207 2.80 -2.79 12.00
C SER A 207 3.50 -1.51 12.44
N HIS A 208 2.75 -0.48 12.85
CA HIS A 208 3.33 0.76 13.36
C HIS A 208 4.14 0.57 14.65
N LEU A 209 3.72 -0.33 15.55
CA LEU A 209 4.54 -0.70 16.71
C LEU A 209 5.90 -1.26 16.28
N PHE A 210 5.92 -2.16 15.28
CA PHE A 210 7.16 -2.74 14.75
C PHE A 210 7.99 -1.74 13.96
N PHE A 211 7.38 -0.80 13.24
CA PHE A 211 8.10 0.30 12.58
C PHE A 211 8.81 1.19 13.59
N ASN A 212 8.16 1.48 14.72
CA ASN A 212 8.78 2.23 15.81
C ASN A 212 9.91 1.43 16.48
N LEU A 213 9.68 0.16 16.81
CA LEU A 213 10.62 -0.65 17.56
C LEU A 213 11.85 -1.06 16.75
N PHE A 214 11.67 -1.44 15.49
CA PHE A 214 12.75 -1.97 14.64
C PHE A 214 13.20 -1.00 13.55
N GLY A 215 12.38 -0.01 13.20
CA GLY A 215 12.74 1.03 12.26
C GLY A 215 13.34 2.23 12.98
N TYR A 216 12.47 3.02 13.62
CA TYR A 216 12.83 4.35 14.13
C TYR A 216 13.77 4.32 15.34
N LEU A 217 13.49 3.47 16.35
CA LEU A 217 14.28 3.42 17.58
C LEU A 217 15.75 3.07 17.37
N PRO A 218 16.12 2.00 16.63
CA PRO A 218 17.52 1.63 16.47
C PRO A 218 18.29 2.54 15.49
N ALA A 219 17.58 3.24 14.60
CA ALA A 219 18.19 4.04 13.53
C ALA A 219 19.15 5.13 14.04
N SER A 220 18.78 5.84 15.12
CA SER A 220 19.62 6.89 15.69
C SER A 220 20.85 6.30 16.41
N SER A 221 20.72 5.15 17.08
CA SER A 221 21.77 4.64 17.97
C SER A 221 22.81 3.78 17.24
N LEU A 222 22.40 3.03 16.21
CA LEU A 222 23.26 2.04 15.55
C LEU A 222 24.48 2.66 14.86
N TYR A 223 24.31 3.75 14.12
CA TYR A 223 25.43 4.40 13.43
C TYR A 223 26.44 4.98 14.44
N GLY A 224 25.93 5.69 15.46
CA GLY A 224 26.77 6.24 16.52
C GLY A 224 27.57 5.16 17.25
N TYR A 225 26.93 4.04 17.57
CA TYR A 225 27.59 2.88 18.18
C TYR A 225 28.70 2.30 17.28
N VAL A 226 28.42 2.07 15.99
CA VAL A 226 29.42 1.55 15.04
C VAL A 226 30.59 2.52 14.86
N SER A 227 30.31 3.83 14.75
CA SER A 227 31.37 4.85 14.62
C SER A 227 32.25 4.92 15.87
N GLN A 228 31.67 4.77 17.06
CA GLN A 228 32.39 4.80 18.33
C GLN A 228 33.29 3.57 18.52
N VAL A 229 32.81 2.37 18.21
CA VAL A 229 33.56 1.12 18.41
C VAL A 229 34.72 0.97 17.42
N TYR A 230 34.52 1.36 16.15
CA TYR A 230 35.48 1.11 15.08
C TYR A 230 36.35 2.34 14.72
N GLY A 231 36.38 3.34 15.58
CA GLY A 231 37.57 4.18 15.73
C GLY A 231 37.75 5.35 14.76
N SER A 232 36.70 6.16 14.53
CA SER A 232 36.76 7.64 14.38
C SER A 232 35.50 8.18 13.68
N SER A 233 35.26 9.48 13.81
CA SER A 233 34.27 10.25 13.04
C SER A 233 34.42 10.10 11.52
N ASN A 234 35.58 9.62 11.05
CA ASN A 234 35.94 9.52 9.64
C ASN A 234 35.65 8.12 9.06
N SER A 235 35.08 7.21 9.85
CA SER A 235 34.82 5.83 9.43
C SER A 235 33.58 5.72 8.52
N ARG A 236 33.70 4.96 7.43
CA ARG A 236 32.60 4.63 6.51
C ARG A 236 31.69 3.50 6.99
N LEU A 237 32.05 2.84 8.10
CA LEU A 237 31.41 1.60 8.56
C LEU A 237 29.92 1.79 8.91
N GLY A 238 29.54 2.96 9.43
CA GLY A 238 28.13 3.25 9.71
C GLY A 238 27.27 3.27 8.44
N MET A 239 27.78 3.82 7.33
CA MET A 239 27.08 3.78 6.04
C MET A 239 27.07 2.38 5.44
N ILE A 240 28.15 1.61 5.59
CA ILE A 240 28.20 0.21 5.16
C ILE A 240 27.15 -0.63 5.90
N MET A 241 26.98 -0.40 7.21
CA MET A 241 25.94 -1.05 7.99
C MET A 241 24.53 -0.75 7.46
N PHE A 242 24.22 0.53 7.15
CA PHE A 242 22.92 0.86 6.54
C PHE A 242 22.73 0.21 5.18
N ALA A 243 23.79 0.12 4.36
CA ALA A 243 23.74 -0.59 3.10
C ALA A 243 23.41 -2.09 3.29
N CYS A 244 24.01 -2.74 4.29
CA CYS A 244 23.70 -4.13 4.65
C CYS A 244 22.25 -4.32 5.10
N ILE A 245 21.72 -3.39 5.91
CA ILE A 245 20.31 -3.43 6.36
C ILE A 245 19.35 -3.23 5.18
N ASN A 246 19.72 -2.42 4.20
CA ASN A 246 18.90 -2.25 2.99
C ASN A 246 18.83 -3.57 2.18
N PHE A 247 19.94 -4.28 2.06
CA PHE A 247 19.96 -5.63 1.48
C PHE A 247 19.13 -6.64 2.30
N LEU A 248 19.12 -6.50 3.64
CA LEU A 248 18.26 -7.32 4.49
C LEU A 248 16.76 -7.09 4.18
N ALA A 249 16.36 -5.85 3.89
CA ALA A 249 15.00 -5.55 3.43
C ALA A 249 14.66 -6.30 2.14
N LEU A 250 15.57 -6.31 1.16
CA LEU A 250 15.41 -7.07 -0.08
C LEU A 250 15.26 -8.57 0.18
N ILE A 251 16.05 -9.14 1.09
CA ILE A 251 15.96 -10.56 1.48
C ILE A 251 14.59 -10.88 2.06
N PHE A 252 14.08 -10.06 3.00
CA PHE A 252 12.75 -10.27 3.56
C PHE A 252 11.65 -10.24 2.50
N LEU A 253 11.74 -9.31 1.54
CA LEU A 253 10.80 -9.24 0.43
C LEU A 253 10.84 -10.49 -0.46
N LEU A 254 12.04 -10.94 -0.83
CA LEU A 254 12.22 -12.15 -1.64
C LEU A 254 11.69 -13.40 -0.93
N LEU A 255 11.91 -13.52 0.37
CA LEU A 255 11.31 -14.58 1.20
C LEU A 255 9.77 -14.47 1.21
N GLY A 256 9.22 -13.26 1.26
CA GLY A 256 7.77 -13.02 1.21
C GLY A 256 7.16 -13.48 -0.10
N ILE A 257 7.82 -13.15 -1.22
CA ILE A 257 7.45 -13.63 -2.57
C ILE A 257 7.50 -15.15 -2.63
N TYR A 258 8.60 -15.75 -2.16
CA TYR A 258 8.79 -17.20 -2.19
C TYR A 258 7.71 -17.94 -1.40
N LYS A 259 7.39 -17.48 -0.18
CA LYS A 259 6.32 -18.07 0.64
C LYS A 259 4.94 -17.89 -0.01
N LYS A 260 4.64 -16.71 -0.57
CA LYS A 260 3.38 -16.47 -1.30
C LYS A 260 3.25 -17.38 -2.51
N TYR A 261 4.33 -17.58 -3.25
CA TYR A 261 4.37 -18.48 -4.41
C TYR A 261 4.12 -19.94 -3.99
N ASN A 262 4.79 -20.42 -2.94
CA ASN A 262 4.59 -21.78 -2.44
C ASN A 262 3.16 -22.03 -1.96
N HIS A 263 2.56 -21.06 -1.26
CA HIS A 263 1.18 -21.14 -0.79
C HIS A 263 0.19 -21.29 -1.97
N LEU A 264 0.35 -20.50 -3.04
CA LEU A 264 -0.51 -20.64 -4.22
C LEU A 264 -0.28 -21.94 -4.98
N LYS A 265 0.97 -22.41 -5.02
CA LYS A 265 1.28 -23.71 -5.61
C LYS A 265 0.57 -24.85 -4.87
N GLN A 266 0.51 -24.79 -3.53
CA GLN A 266 -0.23 -25.77 -2.72
C GLN A 266 -1.73 -25.72 -3.00
N ILE A 267 -2.34 -24.54 -2.97
CA ILE A 267 -3.77 -24.36 -3.30
C ILE A 267 -4.11 -24.96 -4.68
N TYR A 268 -3.25 -24.73 -5.67
CA TYR A 268 -3.46 -25.27 -7.02
C TYR A 268 -3.34 -26.80 -7.08
N LEU A 269 -2.44 -27.40 -6.30
CA LEU A 269 -2.31 -28.85 -6.22
C LEU A 269 -3.55 -29.48 -5.58
N ASP A 270 -4.05 -28.91 -4.49
CA ASP A 270 -5.24 -29.38 -3.77
C ASP A 270 -6.52 -29.26 -4.63
N LEU A 271 -6.65 -28.16 -5.39
CA LEU A 271 -7.73 -27.97 -6.36
C LEU A 271 -7.71 -29.03 -7.47
N ASN A 272 -6.54 -29.34 -8.04
CA ASN A 272 -6.46 -30.38 -9.06
C ASN A 272 -6.78 -31.77 -8.51
N GLU A 273 -6.35 -32.07 -7.27
CA GLU A 273 -6.63 -33.37 -6.64
C GLU A 273 -8.12 -33.53 -6.33
N SER A 274 -8.78 -32.49 -5.80
CA SER A 274 -10.22 -32.50 -5.55
C SER A 274 -11.04 -32.56 -6.84
N GLU A 275 -10.66 -31.81 -7.87
CA GLU A 275 -11.31 -31.87 -9.20
C GLU A 275 -11.15 -33.27 -9.83
N PHE A 276 -9.96 -33.86 -9.73
CA PHE A 276 -9.70 -35.23 -10.16
C PHE A 276 -10.54 -36.25 -9.38
N ARG A 277 -10.63 -36.12 -8.06
CA ARG A 277 -11.42 -37.01 -7.19
C ARG A 277 -12.91 -36.93 -7.47
N ASN A 278 -13.45 -35.74 -7.70
CA ASN A 278 -14.85 -35.52 -8.08
C ASN A 278 -15.16 -36.17 -9.43
N LYS A 279 -14.24 -36.05 -10.39
CA LYS A 279 -14.38 -36.70 -11.70
C LYS A 279 -14.35 -38.23 -11.60
N LEU A 280 -13.50 -38.78 -10.73
CA LEU A 280 -13.43 -40.22 -10.47
C LEU A 280 -14.75 -40.76 -9.87
N HIS A 281 -15.34 -40.05 -8.90
CA HIS A 281 -16.63 -40.42 -8.31
C HIS A 281 -17.79 -40.38 -9.32
N SER A 282 -17.78 -39.41 -10.24
CA SER A 282 -18.78 -39.35 -11.31
C SER A 282 -18.71 -40.56 -12.27
N LEU A 283 -17.52 -41.11 -12.47
CA LEU A 283 -17.31 -42.30 -13.30
C LEU A 283 -17.67 -43.59 -12.55
N SER A 284 -17.44 -43.67 -11.23
CA SER A 284 -17.78 -44.86 -10.43
C SER A 284 -19.29 -45.05 -10.24
N HIS A 285 -20.08 -43.97 -10.22
CA HIS A 285 -21.54 -44.08 -10.14
C HIS A 285 -22.20 -44.56 -11.43
N HIS A 286 -21.52 -44.44 -12.58
CA HIS A 286 -22.01 -44.94 -13.86
C HIS A 286 -21.55 -46.36 -14.20
N SER A 287 -20.62 -46.95 -13.43
CA SER A 287 -19.93 -48.18 -13.79
C SER A 287 -20.41 -49.43 -13.05
N HIS A 288 -21.69 -49.52 -12.68
CA HIS A 288 -22.18 -50.71 -11.98
C HIS A 288 -22.44 -51.93 -12.89
N ASP A 289 -22.11 -51.89 -14.19
CA ASP A 289 -22.53 -52.93 -15.15
C ASP A 289 -21.52 -53.39 -16.24
N TYR A 290 -20.22 -53.07 -16.19
CA TYR A 290 -19.29 -53.54 -17.26
C TYR A 290 -17.86 -53.94 -16.81
N ASN A 291 -17.36 -54.99 -17.48
CA ASN A 291 -16.10 -55.75 -17.34
C ASN A 291 -14.81 -54.95 -17.05
N GLU A 292 -13.98 -55.49 -16.14
CA GLU A 292 -12.69 -54.96 -15.64
C GLU A 292 -11.60 -54.73 -16.71
N GLU A 293 -11.71 -55.33 -17.90
CA GLU A 293 -10.68 -55.23 -18.95
C GLU A 293 -10.69 -53.86 -19.68
N TYR A 294 -11.81 -53.13 -19.65
CA TYR A 294 -11.91 -51.79 -20.25
C TYR A 294 -11.29 -50.67 -19.38
N GLN A 295 -11.28 -50.81 -18.05
CA GLN A 295 -10.76 -49.77 -17.14
C GLN A 295 -9.25 -49.53 -17.27
N LYS A 296 -8.46 -50.53 -17.66
CA LYS A 296 -7.00 -50.38 -17.86
C LYS A 296 -6.62 -49.62 -19.12
N LYS A 297 -7.43 -49.70 -20.18
CA LYS A 297 -7.22 -48.94 -21.43
C LYS A 297 -7.59 -47.46 -21.29
N ASP A 298 -8.60 -47.14 -20.47
CA ASP A 298 -8.96 -45.75 -20.19
C ASP A 298 -7.95 -45.02 -19.29
N PHE A 299 -7.30 -45.71 -18.36
CA PHE A 299 -6.27 -45.10 -17.49
C PHE A 299 -5.02 -44.63 -18.25
N SER A 300 -4.62 -45.38 -19.29
CA SER A 300 -3.49 -45.01 -20.14
C SER A 300 -3.85 -43.88 -21.11
N TYR A 301 -5.09 -43.84 -21.60
CA TYR A 301 -5.63 -42.72 -22.39
C TYR A 301 -5.80 -41.44 -21.55
N MET A 302 -6.22 -41.55 -20.29
CA MET A 302 -6.32 -40.43 -19.34
C MET A 302 -4.94 -39.86 -18.97
N LYS A 303 -3.91 -40.69 -18.79
CA LYS A 303 -2.54 -40.23 -18.53
C LYS A 303 -1.97 -39.43 -19.71
N MET A 304 -2.24 -39.90 -20.94
CA MET A 304 -1.86 -39.24 -22.19
C MET A 304 -2.69 -37.96 -22.45
N GLN A 305 -3.96 -37.92 -22.02
CA GLN A 305 -4.74 -36.68 -21.99
C GLN A 305 -4.27 -35.71 -20.92
N SER A 306 -3.71 -36.16 -19.79
CA SER A 306 -3.18 -35.26 -18.73
C SER A 306 -2.00 -34.40 -19.20
N ASP A 307 -1.18 -34.91 -20.12
CA ASP A 307 -0.07 -34.16 -20.70
C ASP A 307 -0.51 -33.17 -21.79
N ASN A 308 -1.59 -33.47 -22.53
CA ASN A 308 -2.26 -32.49 -23.38
C ASN A 308 -3.09 -31.48 -22.57
N GLN A 309 -3.62 -31.90 -21.41
CA GLN A 309 -4.23 -31.01 -20.42
C GLN A 309 -3.19 -30.11 -19.78
N LYS A 310 -1.90 -30.44 -19.63
CA LYS A 310 -0.87 -29.47 -19.18
C LYS A 310 -0.73 -28.26 -20.12
N LYS A 311 -0.92 -28.43 -21.43
CA LYS A 311 -0.95 -27.32 -22.41
C LYS A 311 -2.26 -26.53 -22.33
N LYS A 312 -3.41 -27.22 -22.17
CA LYS A 312 -4.71 -26.58 -21.91
C LYS A 312 -4.79 -25.92 -20.51
N GLN A 313 -4.07 -26.43 -19.52
CA GLN A 313 -3.96 -25.96 -18.13
C GLN A 313 -3.29 -24.60 -18.07
N LYS A 314 -2.30 -24.31 -18.94
CA LYS A 314 -1.77 -22.93 -19.05
C LYS A 314 -2.83 -21.92 -19.54
N GLN A 315 -3.78 -22.34 -20.37
CA GLN A 315 -4.89 -21.50 -20.84
C GLN A 315 -6.05 -21.46 -19.84
N ILE A 316 -6.32 -22.56 -19.13
CA ILE A 316 -7.35 -22.67 -18.10
C ILE A 316 -6.95 -21.97 -16.80
N ILE A 317 -5.66 -21.97 -16.42
CA ILE A 317 -5.12 -21.14 -15.31
C ILE A 317 -5.42 -19.66 -15.57
N PHE A 318 -5.36 -19.22 -16.82
CA PHE A 318 -5.69 -17.85 -17.21
C PHE A 318 -7.21 -17.59 -17.16
N ALA A 319 -8.03 -18.56 -17.58
CA ALA A 319 -9.50 -18.44 -17.59
C ALA A 319 -10.17 -18.60 -16.21
N LEU A 320 -9.71 -19.52 -15.36
CA LEU A 320 -10.23 -19.71 -13.99
C LEU A 320 -9.85 -18.55 -13.06
N GLN A 321 -8.69 -17.92 -13.26
CA GLN A 321 -8.38 -16.62 -12.63
C GLN A 321 -9.43 -15.56 -13.00
N THR A 322 -9.99 -15.63 -14.21
CA THR A 322 -10.98 -14.67 -14.72
C THR A 322 -12.38 -14.95 -14.15
N ASN A 323 -12.76 -16.22 -13.97
CA ASN A 323 -14.09 -16.60 -13.48
C ASN A 323 -14.25 -16.52 -11.94
N GLN A 324 -13.19 -16.76 -11.15
CA GLN A 324 -13.24 -16.49 -9.71
C GLN A 324 -13.36 -14.98 -9.41
N LEU A 325 -12.82 -14.13 -10.30
CA LEU A 325 -12.98 -12.67 -10.22
C LEU A 325 -14.41 -12.19 -10.50
N GLU A 326 -15.16 -12.86 -11.39
CA GLU A 326 -16.57 -12.52 -11.67
C GLU A 326 -17.51 -12.97 -10.54
N ALA A 327 -17.23 -14.08 -9.89
CA ALA A 327 -18.03 -14.57 -8.75
C ALA A 327 -17.85 -13.69 -7.50
N ASP A 328 -16.64 -13.22 -7.22
CA ASP A 328 -16.38 -12.32 -6.11
C ASP A 328 -16.98 -10.92 -6.37
N GLN A 329 -17.00 -10.44 -7.62
CA GLN A 329 -17.65 -9.19 -8.03
C GLN A 329 -19.19 -9.23 -8.01
N LEU A 330 -19.79 -10.40 -8.26
CA LEU A 330 -21.24 -10.57 -8.15
C LEU A 330 -21.71 -10.61 -6.70
N SER A 331 -20.88 -11.10 -5.77
CA SER A 331 -21.18 -11.10 -4.33
C SER A 331 -21.19 -9.69 -3.70
N GLU A 332 -20.52 -8.70 -4.31
CA GLU A 332 -20.53 -7.30 -3.88
C GLU A 332 -21.79 -6.51 -4.34
N ASN A 333 -22.61 -7.07 -5.25
CA ASN A 333 -23.76 -6.36 -5.84
C ASN A 333 -25.13 -6.70 -5.22
N GLU A 334 -25.21 -7.55 -4.20
CA GLU A 334 -26.47 -7.88 -3.52
C GLU A 334 -26.59 -7.21 -2.14
N SER A 335 -26.75 -5.89 -2.08
CA SER A 335 -27.39 -5.22 -0.93
C SER A 335 -27.91 -3.81 -1.28
N PRO A 336 -29.13 -3.68 -1.83
CA PRO A 336 -29.65 -2.41 -2.35
C PRO A 336 -30.02 -1.37 -1.27
N LEU A 337 -29.89 -1.67 0.03
CA LEU A 337 -30.21 -0.73 1.11
C LEU A 337 -29.01 0.12 1.61
N ILE A 338 -27.78 -0.35 1.44
CA ILE A 338 -26.57 0.34 1.93
C ILE A 338 -26.12 1.43 0.95
N ILE A 339 -26.35 1.22 -0.35
CA ILE A 339 -25.99 2.16 -1.43
C ILE A 339 -26.73 3.50 -1.28
N GLY A 340 -27.98 3.51 -0.78
CA GLY A 340 -28.72 4.76 -0.54
C GLY A 340 -28.05 5.65 0.51
N ILE A 341 -27.50 5.05 1.57
CA ILE A 341 -26.84 5.75 2.67
C ILE A 341 -25.41 6.17 2.27
N GLU A 342 -24.69 5.32 1.54
CA GLU A 342 -23.36 5.62 1.00
C GLU A 342 -23.40 6.79 0.00
N THR A 343 -24.41 6.82 -0.88
CA THR A 343 -24.58 7.88 -1.89
C THR A 343 -24.89 9.23 -1.24
N GLN A 344 -25.60 9.22 -0.10
CA GLN A 344 -25.91 10.42 0.68
C GLN A 344 -24.67 10.93 1.46
N ARG A 345 -23.85 10.02 1.99
CA ARG A 345 -22.53 10.34 2.57
C ARG A 345 -21.58 10.93 1.55
N ILE A 346 -21.48 10.32 0.37
CA ILE A 346 -20.62 10.81 -0.72
C ILE A 346 -21.09 12.21 -1.17
N ARG A 347 -22.40 12.44 -1.29
CA ARG A 347 -22.96 13.76 -1.63
C ARG A 347 -22.63 14.82 -0.57
N ASN A 348 -22.65 14.47 0.71
CA ASN A 348 -22.25 15.38 1.80
C ASN A 348 -20.73 15.65 1.83
N VAL A 349 -19.89 14.64 1.57
CA VAL A 349 -18.43 14.81 1.48
C VAL A 349 -18.03 15.71 0.31
N TYR A 350 -18.67 15.56 -0.85
CA TYR A 350 -18.46 16.48 -1.98
C TYR A 350 -18.93 17.90 -1.68
N SER A 351 -20.03 18.08 -0.93
CA SER A 351 -20.46 19.41 -0.50
C SER A 351 -19.45 20.07 0.42
N ILE A 352 -18.87 19.33 1.38
CA ILE A 352 -17.85 19.84 2.31
C ILE A 352 -16.54 20.16 1.57
N GLN A 353 -16.13 19.32 0.62
CA GLN A 353 -14.97 19.59 -0.23
C GLN A 353 -15.17 20.84 -1.09
N SER A 354 -16.38 21.09 -1.60
CA SER A 354 -16.69 22.31 -2.34
C SER A 354 -16.58 23.56 -1.46
N THR A 355 -17.01 23.48 -0.19
CA THR A 355 -16.89 24.58 0.79
C THR A 355 -15.43 24.84 1.18
N ILE A 356 -14.62 23.79 1.35
CA ILE A 356 -13.18 23.92 1.63
C ILE A 356 -12.43 24.54 0.43
N LEU A 357 -12.80 24.15 -0.80
CA LEU A 357 -12.27 24.76 -2.02
C LEU A 357 -12.70 26.23 -2.17
N GLN A 358 -13.89 26.60 -1.67
CA GLN A 358 -14.36 27.98 -1.66
C GLN A 358 -13.62 28.83 -0.61
N ILE A 359 -13.29 28.23 0.54
CA ILE A 359 -12.45 28.86 1.58
C ILE A 359 -11.02 29.03 1.08
N SER A 360 -10.45 28.02 0.40
CA SER A 360 -9.11 28.13 -0.19
C SER A 360 -9.07 29.09 -1.38
N TYR A 361 -10.15 29.21 -2.15
CA TYR A 361 -10.34 30.24 -3.16
C TYR A 361 -10.35 31.65 -2.54
N ASN A 362 -11.11 31.85 -1.45
CA ASN A 362 -11.12 33.12 -0.72
C ASN A 362 -9.73 33.46 -0.16
N PHE A 363 -8.98 32.47 0.33
CA PHE A 363 -7.61 32.62 0.81
C PHE A 363 -6.60 32.90 -0.31
N SER A 364 -6.76 32.28 -1.48
CA SER A 364 -5.95 32.52 -2.68
C SER A 364 -6.22 33.91 -3.29
N SER A 365 -7.48 34.36 -3.26
CA SER A 365 -7.87 35.71 -3.66
C SER A 365 -7.26 36.79 -2.77
N LEU A 366 -7.07 36.48 -1.48
CA LEU A 366 -6.37 37.32 -0.50
C LEU A 366 -4.86 37.46 -0.81
N ILE A 367 -4.28 36.48 -1.53
CA ILE A 367 -2.85 36.40 -1.87
C ILE A 367 -2.56 36.94 -3.29
N GLY A 368 -3.56 37.49 -3.99
CA GLY A 368 -3.34 38.32 -5.18
C GLY A 368 -2.74 37.59 -6.39
N ARG A 369 -3.01 36.29 -6.58
CA ARG A 369 -2.67 35.57 -7.82
C ARG A 369 -3.93 35.24 -8.63
N ARG A 370 -4.15 35.97 -9.73
CA ARG A 370 -5.05 35.52 -10.82
C ARG A 370 -4.29 34.54 -11.70
N ASN A 371 -4.80 33.31 -11.89
CA ASN A 371 -4.31 32.41 -12.94
C ASN A 371 -5.44 31.57 -13.56
N LEU A 372 -5.34 31.39 -14.88
CA LEU A 372 -6.31 30.86 -15.85
C LEU A 372 -6.71 29.37 -15.70
N GLU A 373 -6.16 28.64 -14.75
CA GLU A 373 -6.27 27.16 -14.72
C GLU A 373 -7.62 26.65 -14.19
N CYS A 374 -8.38 27.49 -13.47
CA CYS A 374 -9.70 27.10 -12.94
C CYS A 374 -10.80 27.04 -14.00
N ASP A 375 -10.71 27.84 -15.07
CA ASP A 375 -11.72 27.81 -16.15
C ASP A 375 -11.66 26.49 -16.92
N LEU A 376 -10.46 25.90 -17.06
CA LEU A 376 -10.27 24.60 -17.70
C LEU A 376 -10.84 23.44 -16.84
N PHE A 377 -10.73 23.55 -15.51
CA PHE A 377 -11.29 22.57 -14.59
C PHE A 377 -12.82 22.64 -14.50
N MET A 378 -13.40 23.85 -14.49
CA MET A 378 -14.86 24.07 -14.54
C MET A 378 -15.48 23.49 -15.81
N ILE A 379 -14.87 23.74 -16.98
CA ILE A 379 -15.34 23.19 -18.25
C ILE A 379 -15.29 21.64 -18.26
N LYS A 380 -14.25 21.05 -17.65
CA LYS A 380 -14.11 19.59 -17.56
C LYS A 380 -15.11 18.97 -16.57
N THR A 381 -15.45 19.67 -15.49
CA THR A 381 -16.45 19.21 -14.52
C THR A 381 -17.87 19.30 -15.08
N ASP A 382 -18.19 20.34 -15.85
CA ASP A 382 -19.50 20.46 -16.50
C ASP A 382 -19.71 19.41 -17.62
N GLN A 383 -18.64 19.03 -18.34
CA GLN A 383 -18.70 17.91 -19.29
C GLN A 383 -18.92 16.56 -18.61
N MET A 384 -18.27 16.32 -17.45
CA MET A 384 -18.47 15.11 -16.65
C MET A 384 -19.90 15.06 -16.08
N ARG A 385 -20.42 16.20 -15.61
CA ARG A 385 -21.79 16.33 -15.08
C ARG A 385 -22.84 16.05 -16.15
N ASN A 386 -22.68 16.60 -17.35
CA ASN A 386 -23.58 16.33 -18.48
C ASN A 386 -23.52 14.88 -18.99
N LYS A 387 -22.35 14.22 -18.93
CA LYS A 387 -22.24 12.78 -19.26
C LYS A 387 -22.92 11.90 -18.22
N SER A 388 -22.73 12.18 -16.94
CA SER A 388 -23.36 11.46 -15.83
C SER A 388 -24.88 11.61 -15.83
N GLN A 389 -25.38 12.83 -16.11
CA GLN A 389 -26.82 13.09 -16.18
C GLN A 389 -27.46 12.37 -17.38
N LYS A 390 -26.79 12.32 -18.54
CA LYS A 390 -27.26 11.53 -19.70
C LYS A 390 -27.23 10.02 -19.44
N SER A 391 -26.22 9.48 -18.74
CA SER A 391 -26.19 8.05 -18.41
C SER A 391 -27.29 7.68 -17.41
N PHE A 392 -27.57 8.57 -16.44
CA PHE A 392 -28.63 8.35 -15.46
C PHE A 392 -30.03 8.42 -16.10
N GLU A 393 -30.28 9.36 -17.02
CA GLU A 393 -31.52 9.40 -17.80
C GLU A 393 -31.69 8.17 -18.70
N LEU A 394 -30.60 7.63 -19.26
CA LEU A 394 -30.64 6.40 -20.06
C LEU A 394 -30.98 5.18 -19.19
N GLN A 395 -30.39 5.06 -18.00
CA GLN A 395 -30.70 3.99 -17.04
C GLN A 395 -32.13 4.07 -16.53
N LEU A 396 -32.66 5.28 -16.29
CA LEU A 396 -34.06 5.47 -15.90
C LEU A 396 -35.04 5.13 -17.04
N LYS A 397 -34.70 5.43 -18.30
CA LYS A 397 -35.50 5.02 -19.46
C LYS A 397 -35.49 3.51 -19.66
N VAL A 398 -34.34 2.85 -19.48
CA VAL A 398 -34.23 1.38 -19.56
C VAL A 398 -35.01 0.71 -18.44
N ALA A 399 -34.89 1.20 -17.19
CA ALA A 399 -35.64 0.67 -16.05
C ALA A 399 -37.16 0.83 -16.20
N ASN A 400 -37.63 1.96 -16.76
CA ASN A 400 -39.04 2.17 -17.04
C ASN A 400 -39.57 1.31 -18.20
N HIS A 401 -38.69 0.92 -19.15
CA HIS A 401 -39.05 0.00 -20.23
C HIS A 401 -39.23 -1.44 -19.71
N PHE A 402 -38.34 -1.92 -18.83
CA PHE A 402 -38.46 -3.24 -18.19
C PHE A 402 -39.71 -3.35 -17.30
N LYS A 403 -40.07 -2.27 -16.60
CA LYS A 403 -41.27 -2.24 -15.75
C LYS A 403 -42.59 -2.22 -16.54
N CYS A 404 -42.56 -1.84 -17.81
CA CYS A 404 -43.73 -1.95 -18.71
C CYS A 404 -43.87 -3.35 -19.31
N GLU A 405 -42.78 -4.05 -19.63
CA GLU A 405 -42.85 -5.44 -20.16
C GLU A 405 -43.36 -6.45 -19.13
N GLU A 406 -42.98 -6.34 -17.85
CA GLU A 406 -43.51 -7.23 -16.80
C GLU A 406 -45.02 -7.07 -16.55
N ARG A 407 -45.61 -5.91 -16.86
CA ARG A 407 -47.06 -5.70 -16.75
C ARG A 407 -47.85 -6.30 -17.90
N PHE A 408 -47.25 -6.50 -19.07
CA PHE A 408 -47.94 -7.13 -20.20
C PHE A 408 -47.95 -8.65 -20.13
N VAL A 409 -46.93 -9.28 -19.50
CA VAL A 409 -46.87 -10.75 -19.37
C VAL A 409 -47.88 -11.28 -18.34
N ASN A 410 -48.24 -10.50 -17.32
CA ASN A 410 -49.21 -10.92 -16.29
C ASN A 410 -50.69 -10.72 -16.64
N LEU A 411 -51.01 -10.20 -17.84
CA LEU A 411 -52.40 -10.05 -18.31
C LEU A 411 -52.81 -11.08 -19.38
N GLN A 412 -51.96 -12.07 -19.69
CA GLN A 412 -52.27 -13.19 -20.60
C GLN A 412 -52.42 -14.56 -19.90
N GLN A 413 -52.50 -14.62 -18.57
CA GLN A 413 -52.69 -15.86 -17.81
C GLN A 413 -53.90 -15.85 -16.84
N GLN A 414 -54.88 -14.99 -17.07
CA GLN A 414 -56.24 -15.09 -16.51
C GLN A 414 -57.24 -14.85 -17.63
#